data_AF-A0A3A4NZU6-F1
#
_entry.id   AF-A0A3A4NZU6-F1
#
_cell.length_a   1.000
_cell.length_b   1.000
_cell.length_c   1.000
_cell.angle_alpha   90.00
_cell.angle_beta   90.00
_cell.angle_gamma   90.00
#
_symmetry.space_group_name_H-M   'P 1'
#
loop_
_entity.id
_entity.type
_entity.pdbx_description
1 polymer ?
#
loop_
_entity_poly.entity_id
_entity_poly.type
_entity_poly.pdbx_seq_one_letter_code
_entity_poly.pdbx_strand_id
1 'polypeptide(L)'
;MKCKSCERELPESVYVCPACNAGPQAIQVNSVLEEYIYASRSRCSCGGAFRYDMQTMLAVNGVFCDELSVVCKECGRHERFLFDISSFFMKKGK
;
A
#
# COMPACT_ATOMS: atom_id res chain seq x y z
N MET A 1 -7.58 6.53 -10.91
CA MET A 1 -6.55 7.35 -10.21
C MET A 1 -5.72 8.12 -11.23
N LYS A 2 -5.01 9.20 -10.88
CA LYS A 2 -4.09 9.90 -11.80
C LYS A 2 -2.63 9.69 -11.41
N CYS A 3 -1.76 9.48 -12.39
CA CYS A 3 -0.32 9.43 -12.16
C CYS A 3 0.18 10.79 -11.66
N LYS A 4 0.86 10.83 -10.51
CA LYS A 4 1.41 12.08 -9.96
C LYS A 4 2.57 12.68 -10.79
N SER A 5 3.16 11.90 -11.69
CA SER A 5 4.32 12.33 -12.51
C SER A 5 3.93 12.86 -13.88
N CYS A 6 2.94 12.26 -14.56
CA CYS A 6 2.55 12.64 -15.91
C CYS A 6 1.05 12.95 -16.07
N GLU A 7 0.32 13.02 -14.95
CA GLU A 7 -1.12 13.37 -14.87
C GLU A 7 -2.10 12.44 -15.62
N ARG A 8 -1.59 11.39 -16.27
CA ARG A 8 -2.38 10.40 -16.99
C ARG A 8 -3.35 9.67 -16.07
N GLU A 9 -4.57 9.45 -16.54
CA GLU A 9 -5.52 8.58 -15.88
C GLU A 9 -5.06 7.12 -15.96
N LEU A 10 -5.04 6.46 -14.81
CA LEU A 10 -4.66 5.06 -14.64
C LEU A 10 -5.84 4.26 -14.08
N PRO A 11 -6.05 3.02 -14.56
CA PRO A 11 -6.95 2.07 -13.93
C PRO A 11 -6.55 1.81 -12.47
N GLU A 12 -7.53 1.47 -11.62
CA GLU A 12 -7.26 1.19 -10.20
C GLU A 12 -6.39 -0.05 -9.93
N SER A 13 -6.25 -0.93 -10.92
CA SER A 13 -5.35 -2.10 -10.88
C SER A 13 -3.93 -1.79 -11.34
N VAL A 14 -3.65 -0.57 -11.80
CA VAL A 14 -2.35 -0.19 -12.36
C VAL A 14 -1.56 0.61 -11.33
N TYR A 15 -0.60 -0.06 -10.71
CA TYR A 15 0.32 0.53 -9.73
C TYR A 15 1.46 1.29 -10.40
N VAL A 16 1.85 0.94 -11.62
CA VAL A 16 2.95 1.62 -12.33
C VAL A 16 2.42 2.28 -13.58
N CYS A 17 2.66 3.58 -13.73
CA CYS A 17 2.31 4.28 -14.95
C CYS A 17 3.14 3.75 -16.12
N PRO A 18 2.53 3.18 -17.18
CA PRO A 18 3.29 2.65 -18.31
C PRO A 18 3.96 3.74 -19.16
N ALA A 19 3.57 5.01 -19.00
CA ALA A 19 4.10 6.12 -19.78
C ALA A 19 5.39 6.72 -19.19
N CYS A 20 5.50 6.77 -17.86
CA CYS A 20 6.64 7.40 -17.18
C CYS A 20 7.28 6.52 -16.09
N ASN A 21 6.82 5.27 -15.96
CA ASN A 21 7.27 4.30 -14.97
C ASN A 21 7.10 4.71 -13.49
N ALA A 22 6.36 5.79 -13.22
CA ALA A 22 6.09 6.25 -11.87
C ALA A 22 5.08 5.32 -11.17
N GLY A 23 5.43 4.85 -9.96
CA GLY A 23 4.54 4.10 -9.08
C GLY A 23 4.20 4.86 -7.79
N PRO A 24 3.29 4.34 -6.96
CA PRO A 24 3.04 4.87 -5.63
C PRO A 24 4.30 4.77 -4.77
N GLN A 25 4.51 5.75 -3.90
CA GLN A 25 5.56 5.67 -2.88
C GLN A 25 5.09 4.69 -1.79
N ALA A 26 5.78 3.56 -1.71
CA ALA A 26 5.55 2.58 -0.66
C ALA A 26 6.17 3.05 0.67
N ILE A 27 5.48 2.76 1.77
CA ILE A 27 5.90 3.10 3.12
C ILE A 27 6.99 2.11 3.54
N GLN A 28 8.16 2.63 3.91
CA GLN A 28 9.26 1.81 4.39
C GLN A 28 8.92 1.24 5.78
N VAL A 29 9.05 -0.07 5.93
CA VAL A 29 8.88 -0.79 7.20
C VAL A 29 9.96 -1.84 7.35
N ASN A 30 10.25 -2.24 8.59
CA ASN A 30 11.28 -3.24 8.90
C ASN A 30 10.68 -4.57 9.39
N SER A 31 9.36 -4.63 9.56
CA SER A 31 8.63 -5.83 9.95
C SER A 31 7.15 -5.72 9.63
N VAL A 32 6.49 -6.87 9.53
CA VAL A 32 5.02 -6.95 9.39
C VAL A 32 4.29 -6.27 10.56
N LEU A 33 4.87 -6.26 11.77
CA LEU A 33 4.28 -5.58 12.92
C LEU A 33 4.20 -4.07 12.71
N GLU A 34 5.20 -3.46 12.07
CA GLU A 34 5.20 -2.03 11.77
C GLU A 34 4.08 -1.64 10.80
N GLU A 35 3.74 -2.50 9.84
CA GLU A 35 2.60 -2.31 8.92
C GLU A 35 1.27 -2.20 9.69
N TYR A 36 1.03 -3.15 10.60
CA TYR A 36 -0.17 -3.16 11.43
C TYR A 36 -0.20 -1.96 12.41
N ILE A 37 0.95 -1.56 12.96
CA ILE A 37 1.04 -0.35 13.80
C ILE A 37 0.69 0.89 12.97
N TYR A 38 1.21 1.00 11.75
CA TYR A 38 0.92 2.11 10.85
C TYR A 38 -0.58 2.18 10.52
N ALA A 39 -1.16 1.06 10.07
CA ALA A 39 -2.57 0.99 9.68
C ALA A 39 -3.52 1.26 10.86
N SER A 40 -3.21 0.73 12.05
CA SER A 40 -4.02 0.96 13.25
C SER A 40 -3.96 2.39 13.80
N ARG A 41 -2.84 3.10 13.58
CA ARG A 41 -2.69 4.53 13.92
C ARG A 41 -3.32 5.45 12.87
N SER A 42 -3.40 4.99 11.63
CA SER A 42 -4.06 5.71 10.55
C SER A 42 -5.56 5.83 10.78
N ARG A 43 -6.14 6.90 10.25
CA ARG A 43 -7.58 7.18 10.32
C ARG A 43 -8.12 7.44 8.94
N CYS A 44 -9.38 7.07 8.74
CA CYS A 44 -10.10 7.46 7.55
C CYS A 44 -10.19 8.99 7.48
N SER A 45 -10.35 9.55 6.29
CA SER A 45 -10.63 10.98 6.11
C SER A 45 -11.88 11.46 6.86
N CYS A 46 -12.81 10.56 7.21
CA CYS A 46 -13.94 10.87 8.09
C CYS A 46 -13.60 10.85 9.59
N GLY A 47 -12.37 10.50 9.98
CA GLY A 47 -11.93 10.32 11.36
C GLY A 47 -12.09 8.90 11.91
N GLY A 48 -12.86 8.03 11.24
CA GLY A 48 -13.16 6.68 11.71
C GLY A 48 -11.95 5.73 11.69
N ALA A 49 -11.97 4.75 12.60
CA ALA A 49 -10.97 3.70 12.65
C ALA A 49 -11.14 2.67 11.53
N PHE A 50 -10.05 2.04 11.14
CA PHE A 50 -10.03 1.00 10.12
C PHE A 50 -10.20 -0.41 10.71
N ARG A 51 -10.77 -1.32 9.92
CA ARG A 51 -10.64 -2.78 10.07
C ARG A 51 -9.85 -3.33 8.89
N TYR A 52 -9.08 -4.39 9.13
CA TYR A 52 -8.42 -5.12 8.05
C TYR A 52 -9.43 -5.85 7.17
N ASP A 53 -9.16 -5.88 5.87
CA ASP A 53 -10.02 -6.50 4.87
C ASP A 53 -9.26 -7.57 4.10
N MET A 54 -8.13 -7.19 3.49
CA MET A 54 -7.30 -8.10 2.70
C MET A 54 -5.85 -7.63 2.74
N GLN A 55 -4.91 -8.57 2.64
CA GLN A 55 -3.49 -8.30 2.49
C GLN A 55 -2.96 -9.07 1.29
N THR A 56 -2.14 -8.45 0.44
CA THR A 56 -1.67 -9.05 -0.81
C THR A 56 -0.28 -8.54 -1.16
N MET A 57 0.63 -9.48 -1.44
CA MET A 57 1.98 -9.15 -1.89
C MET A 57 1.98 -8.80 -3.38
N LEU A 58 2.66 -7.71 -3.72
CA LEU A 58 2.81 -7.19 -5.07
C LEU A 58 4.28 -7.04 -5.44
N ALA A 59 4.60 -7.22 -6.72
CA ALA A 59 5.89 -6.81 -7.27
C ALA A 59 5.66 -5.55 -8.12
N VAL A 60 6.17 -4.41 -7.66
CA VAL A 60 6.00 -3.11 -8.31
C VAL A 60 7.38 -2.59 -8.70
N ASN A 61 7.67 -2.49 -10.00
CA ASN A 61 9.01 -2.08 -10.50
C ASN A 61 10.18 -2.89 -9.93
N GLY A 62 9.98 -4.18 -9.65
CA GLY A 62 11.01 -5.05 -9.06
C GLY A 62 11.20 -4.87 -7.55
N VAL A 63 10.41 -4.00 -6.91
CA VAL A 63 10.32 -3.86 -5.46
C VAL A 63 9.20 -4.76 -4.96
N PHE A 64 9.46 -5.53 -3.91
CA PHE A 64 8.41 -6.29 -3.24
C PHE A 64 7.67 -5.38 -2.29
N CYS A 65 6.36 -5.25 -2.53
CA CYS A 65 5.47 -4.47 -1.70
C CYS A 65 4.42 -5.38 -1.06
N ASP A 66 3.99 -5.01 0.14
CA ASP A 66 2.77 -5.56 0.72
C ASP A 66 1.64 -4.53 0.61
N GLU A 67 0.54 -4.93 -0.01
CA GLU A 67 -0.69 -4.13 -0.04
C GLU A 67 -1.61 -4.57 1.08
N LEU A 68 -1.91 -3.64 1.99
CA LEU A 68 -2.90 -3.81 3.04
C LEU A 68 -4.16 -3.01 2.71
N SER A 69 -5.22 -3.72 2.36
CA SER A 69 -6.56 -3.17 2.17
C SER A 69 -7.31 -3.12 3.50
N VAL A 70 -7.90 -1.95 3.78
CA VAL A 70 -8.68 -1.70 4.99
C VAL A 70 -10.03 -1.07 4.66
N VAL A 71 -10.99 -1.26 5.56
CA VAL A 71 -12.33 -0.67 5.47
C VAL A 71 -12.59 0.19 6.70
N CYS A 72 -13.08 1.42 6.50
CA CYS A 72 -13.49 2.27 7.61
C CYS A 72 -14.70 1.67 8.32
N LYS A 73 -14.65 1.54 9.65
CA LYS A 73 -15.76 1.01 10.46
C LYS A 73 -16.96 1.95 10.53
N GLU A 74 -16.79 3.23 10.22
CA GLU A 74 -17.85 4.24 10.30
C GLU A 74 -18.49 4.53 8.94
N CYS A 75 -17.69 4.89 7.94
CA CYS A 75 -18.21 5.28 6.63
C CYS A 75 -18.14 4.17 5.57
N GLY A 76 -17.54 3.02 5.86
CA GLY A 76 -17.42 1.90 4.93
C GLY A 76 -16.43 2.13 3.77
N ARG A 77 -15.70 3.25 3.74
CA ARG A 77 -14.72 3.52 2.68
C ARG A 77 -13.57 2.52 2.72
N HIS A 78 -13.18 2.03 1.55
CA HIS A 78 -11.98 1.23 1.35
C HIS A 78 -10.75 2.13 1.15
N GLU A 79 -9.66 1.79 1.81
CA GLU A 79 -8.35 2.44 1.62
C GLU A 79 -7.29 1.35 1.48
N ARG A 80 -6.18 1.69 0.82
CA ARG A 80 -5.06 0.76 0.59
C ARG A 80 -3.75 1.40 1.04
N PHE A 81 -2.96 0.64 1.79
CA PHE A 81 -1.58 1.02 2.14
C PHE A 81 -0.62 0.10 1.39
N LEU A 82 0.44 0.69 0.84
CA LEU A 82 1.52 -0.05 0.21
C LEU A 82 2.76 0.09 1.08
N PHE A 83 3.33 -1.04 1.49
CA PHE A 83 4.53 -1.11 2.30
C PHE A 83 5.67 -1.72 1.49
N ASP A 84 6.87 -1.15 1.55
CA ASP A 84 8.06 -1.75 0.97
C ASP A 84 8.62 -2.78 1.95
N ILE A 85 8.58 -4.04 1.52
CA ILE A 85 9.02 -5.18 2.35
C ILE A 85 10.35 -5.77 1.88
N SER A 86 11.00 -5.12 0.91
CA SER A 86 12.24 -5.61 0.29
C SER A 86 13.37 -5.80 1.30
N SER A 87 13.39 -5.01 2.37
CA SER A 87 14.44 -5.00 3.39
C SER A 87 14.41 -6.22 4.34
N PHE A 88 13.25 -6.84 4.56
CA PHE A 88 13.09 -7.92 5.54
C PHE A 88 12.47 -9.20 4.99
N PHE A 89 11.84 -9.17 3.81
CA PHE A 89 11.34 -10.39 3.16
C PHE A 89 12.48 -11.31 2.68
N MET A 90 13.69 -10.76 2.45
CA MET A 90 14.87 -11.54 2.01
C MET A 90 15.62 -12.28 3.13
N LYS A 91 15.20 -12.19 4.41
CA LYS A 91 15.83 -12.94 5.50
C LYS A 91 15.17 -14.32 5.70
N LYS A 92 15.23 -15.18 4.69
CA LYS A 92 15.14 -16.64 4.90
C LYS A 92 16.28 -17.33 4.17
N GLY A 93 17.39 -17.44 4.87
CA GLY A 93 18.56 -18.17 4.41
C GLY A 93 19.57 -18.31 5.55
N LYS A 94 19.28 -19.25 6.46
CA LYS A 94 20.25 -20.08 7.16
C LYS A 94 19.52 -21.25 7.83
#